data_AF-A0A9D8QUQ8-F1
#
_entry.id   AF-A0A9D8QUQ8-F1
#
_cell.length_a   1.000
_cell.length_b   1.000
_cell.length_c   1.000
_cell.angle_alpha   90.00
_cell.angle_beta   90.00
_cell.angle_gamma   90.00
#
_symmetry.space_group_name_H-M   'P 1'
#
loop_
_entity.id
_entity.type
_entity.pdbx_description
1 polymer ?
#
loop_
_entity_poly.entity_id
_entity_poly.type
_entity_poly.pdbx_seq_one_letter_code
_entity_poly.pdbx_strand_id
1 'polypeptide(L)'
;MLTDRHYSKALEQKMLPIVQSGDAEGLVRLLASFSRSEQRTAGYMLGERLLLDCPKDLYWKMTEALVHYESKAWLITLMKTFLMRLKNGTAALSDKPFAELAAGFNEIERQKVSLLILPELESPKLVEQFFSLMGIAKGREQMVYLVRIDTLPCLFLLLRSLRYIEHDREEVLKVTRQLMKRGSGASFNLASIIKVAFGLDELQGTFSLHLQPYQIARLEQSYEAFCGSVEDAL
;
A
#
# COMPACT_ATOMS: atom_id res chain seq x y z
N MET A 1 18.88 0.04 -7.15
CA MET A 1 20.19 0.68 -6.88
C MET A 1 19.98 1.75 -5.82
N LEU A 2 20.49 1.54 -4.60
CA LEU A 2 20.53 2.59 -3.58
C LEU A 2 21.61 3.59 -3.99
N THR A 3 21.22 4.83 -4.31
CA THR A 3 22.16 5.96 -4.38
C THR A 3 23.00 5.97 -3.12
N ASP A 4 24.34 6.03 -3.27
CA ASP A 4 25.30 6.17 -2.17
C ASP A 4 25.03 7.48 -1.42
N ARG A 5 24.11 7.42 -0.46
CA ARG A 5 23.83 8.54 0.44
C ARG A 5 24.92 8.54 1.50
N HIS A 6 25.76 9.58 1.49
CA HIS A 6 26.68 9.82 2.59
C HIS A 6 25.90 10.18 3.86
N TYR A 7 25.74 9.20 4.75
CA TYR A 7 25.17 9.39 6.07
C TYR A 7 26.18 10.03 7.02
N SER A 8 25.67 10.78 8.01
CA SER A 8 26.50 11.31 9.09
C SER A 8 27.06 10.17 9.93
N LYS A 9 28.37 9.89 9.78
CA LYS A 9 29.08 8.88 10.57
C LYS A 9 28.92 9.09 12.09
N ALA A 10 28.88 10.34 12.54
CA ALA A 10 28.74 10.67 13.95
C ALA A 10 27.38 10.26 14.52
N LEU A 11 26.29 10.46 13.77
CA LEU A 11 24.95 10.03 14.19
C LEU A 11 24.83 8.50 14.15
N GLU A 12 25.38 7.88 13.12
CA GLU A 12 25.43 6.41 13.03
C GLU A 12 26.17 5.79 14.22
N GLN A 13 27.34 6.31 14.59
CA GLN A 13 28.11 5.83 15.75
C GLN A 13 27.34 5.96 17.07
N LYS A 14 26.41 6.91 17.19
CA LYS A 14 25.53 7.03 18.36
C LYS A 14 24.38 6.02 18.35
N MET A 15 23.77 5.76 17.19
CA MET A 15 22.59 4.91 17.08
C MET A 15 22.91 3.42 17.00
N LEU A 16 23.98 3.04 16.28
CA LEU A 16 24.30 1.64 15.99
C LEU A 16 24.45 0.79 17.26
N PRO A 17 25.18 1.22 18.33
CA PRO A 17 25.31 0.41 19.54
C PRO A 17 23.96 0.16 20.25
N ILE A 18 23.08 1.16 20.24
CA ILE A 18 21.74 1.09 20.86
C ILE A 18 20.84 0.13 20.07
N VAL A 19 20.90 0.19 18.74
CA VAL A 19 20.15 -0.75 17.89
C VAL A 19 20.67 -2.16 18.10
N GLN A 20 21.99 -2.37 18.12
CA GLN A 20 22.61 -3.69 18.31
C GLN A 20 22.33 -4.29 19.69
N SER A 21 22.25 -3.47 20.75
CA SER A 21 21.88 -3.93 22.09
C SER A 21 20.38 -4.21 22.26
N GLY A 22 19.55 -3.81 21.28
CA GLY A 22 18.11 -3.95 21.35
C GLY A 22 17.44 -2.99 22.35
N ASP A 23 18.10 -1.88 22.72
CA ASP A 23 17.58 -0.89 23.66
C ASP A 23 16.63 0.11 22.97
N ALA A 24 15.39 -0.31 22.78
CA ALA A 24 14.38 0.49 22.08
C ALA A 24 14.04 1.80 22.82
N GLU A 25 14.01 1.79 24.15
CA GLU A 25 13.80 3.00 24.93
C GLU A 25 15.01 3.95 24.85
N GLY A 26 16.23 3.40 24.88
CA GLY A 26 17.45 4.16 24.66
C GLY A 26 17.46 4.83 23.30
N LEU A 27 16.94 4.16 22.27
CA LEU A 27 16.84 4.74 20.93
C LEU A 27 15.86 5.91 20.93
N VAL A 28 14.69 5.77 21.55
CA VAL A 28 13.71 6.86 21.69
C VAL A 28 14.33 8.06 22.42
N ARG A 29 14.99 7.83 23.57
CA ARG A 29 15.65 8.89 24.33
C ARG A 29 16.73 9.60 23.51
N LEU A 30 17.55 8.86 22.77
CA LEU A 30 18.57 9.43 21.90
C LEU A 30 17.93 10.31 20.81
N LEU A 31 16.92 9.81 20.11
CA LEU A 31 16.26 10.54 19.01
C LEU A 31 15.51 11.77 19.51
N ALA A 32 14.95 11.72 20.72
CA ALA A 32 14.33 12.88 21.35
C ALA A 32 15.33 14.02 21.64
N SER A 33 16.62 13.69 21.82
CA SER A 33 17.68 14.69 22.03
C SER A 33 18.19 15.36 20.75
N PHE A 34 17.86 14.78 19.58
CA PHE A 34 18.32 15.28 18.29
C PHE A 34 17.51 16.50 17.83
N SER A 35 18.18 17.41 17.13
CA SER A 35 17.50 18.46 16.37
C SER A 35 16.60 17.88 15.28
N ARG A 36 15.64 18.65 14.77
CA ARG A 36 14.78 18.22 13.65
C ARG A 36 15.55 17.83 12.38
N SER A 37 16.73 18.41 12.17
CA SER A 37 17.58 18.04 11.03
C SER A 37 18.21 16.67 11.27
N GLU A 38 18.77 16.45 12.46
CA GLU A 38 19.37 15.18 12.85
C GLU A 38 18.33 14.05 12.91
N GLN A 39 17.12 14.30 13.40
CA GLN A 39 16.03 13.33 13.38
C GLN A 39 15.66 12.88 11.97
N ARG A 40 15.62 13.80 10.99
CA ARG A 40 15.39 13.43 9.58
C ARG A 40 16.53 12.56 9.05
N THR A 41 17.78 12.93 9.31
CA THR A 41 18.94 12.12 8.90
C THR A 41 18.93 10.74 9.57
N ALA A 42 18.59 10.68 10.87
CA ALA A 42 18.44 9.45 11.62
C ALA A 42 17.32 8.57 11.06
N GLY A 43 16.20 9.17 10.63
CA GLY A 43 15.13 8.47 9.92
C GLY A 43 15.60 7.73 8.67
N TYR A 44 16.41 8.37 7.83
CA TYR A 44 16.99 7.69 6.67
C TYR A 44 17.95 6.55 7.07
N MET A 45 18.83 6.77 8.05
CA MET A 45 19.76 5.73 8.52
C MET A 45 19.03 4.53 9.13
N LEU A 46 18.03 4.78 9.98
CA LEU A 46 17.21 3.73 10.56
C LEU A 46 16.48 2.97 9.45
N GLY A 47 15.87 3.71 8.53
CA GLY A 47 14.97 3.12 7.55
C GLY A 47 15.65 2.38 6.39
N GLU A 48 16.81 2.84 5.94
CA GLU A 48 17.49 2.32 4.74
C GLU A 48 18.71 1.45 5.09
N ARG A 49 19.09 1.35 6.37
CA ARG A 49 20.28 0.60 6.79
C ARG A 49 20.12 -0.14 8.12
N LEU A 50 19.98 0.59 9.24
CA LEU A 50 20.10 -0.02 10.57
C LEU A 50 18.98 -1.02 10.88
N LEU A 51 17.74 -0.72 10.46
CA LEU A 51 16.58 -1.58 10.68
C LEU A 51 16.22 -2.43 9.45
N LEU A 52 16.89 -2.23 8.32
CA LEU A 52 16.64 -2.99 7.09
C LEU A 52 17.16 -4.43 7.20
N ASP A 53 18.40 -4.59 7.68
CA ASP A 53 19.10 -5.88 7.69
C ASP A 53 19.22 -6.50 9.10
N CYS A 54 18.52 -5.93 10.09
CA CYS A 54 18.54 -6.46 11.46
C CYS A 54 17.62 -7.69 11.61
N PRO A 55 17.77 -8.49 12.68
CA PRO A 55 16.83 -9.56 13.00
C PRO A 55 15.38 -9.06 13.09
N LYS A 56 14.43 -9.90 12.67
CA LYS A 56 13.01 -9.53 12.57
C LYS A 56 12.43 -9.03 13.91
N ASP A 57 12.74 -9.70 15.00
CA ASP A 57 12.22 -9.31 16.33
C ASP A 57 12.76 -7.95 16.77
N LEU A 58 14.01 -7.65 16.40
CA LEU A 58 14.63 -6.36 16.68
C LEU A 58 13.98 -5.24 15.85
N TYR A 59 13.70 -5.50 14.57
CA TYR A 59 12.96 -4.56 13.72
C TYR A 59 11.60 -4.19 14.35
N TRP A 60 10.81 -5.18 14.77
CA TRP A 60 9.50 -4.93 15.33
C TRP A 60 9.56 -4.24 16.70
N LYS A 61 10.46 -4.67 17.58
CA LYS A 61 10.68 -4.02 18.89
C LYS A 61 11.01 -2.53 18.74
N MET A 62 11.90 -2.19 17.81
CA MET A 62 12.25 -0.78 17.53
C MET A 62 11.10 -0.03 16.89
N THR A 63 10.39 -0.66 15.96
CA THR A 63 9.26 -0.07 15.24
C THR A 63 8.14 0.31 16.19
N GLU A 64 7.74 -0.60 17.08
CA GLU A 64 6.70 -0.37 18.07
C GLU A 64 7.04 0.81 18.99
N ALA A 65 8.25 0.82 19.57
CA ALA A 65 8.69 1.89 20.46
C ALA A 65 8.69 3.26 19.78
N LEU A 66 9.18 3.35 18.53
CA LEU A 66 9.24 4.61 17.79
C LEU A 66 7.86 5.10 17.34
N VAL A 67 6.98 4.20 16.90
CA VAL A 67 5.61 4.55 16.52
C VAL A 67 4.79 4.98 17.74
N HIS A 68 4.96 4.30 18.88
CA HIS A 68 4.31 4.69 20.13
C HIS A 68 4.78 6.06 20.63
N TYR A 69 6.08 6.35 20.49
CA TYR A 69 6.65 7.64 20.86
C TYR A 69 6.13 8.79 19.97
N GLU A 70 6.22 8.65 18.64
CA GLU A 70 5.78 9.70 17.72
C GLU A 70 5.42 9.13 16.33
N SER A 71 4.21 8.56 16.20
CA SER A 71 3.76 7.93 14.96
C SER A 71 3.87 8.84 13.72
N LYS A 72 3.59 10.14 13.88
CA LYS A 72 3.66 11.14 12.80
C LYS A 72 5.06 11.24 12.17
N ALA A 73 6.11 11.05 12.96
CA ALA A 73 7.49 11.13 12.49
C ALA A 73 7.98 9.78 11.94
N TRP A 74 7.60 8.68 12.59
CA TRP A 74 8.27 7.39 12.39
C TRP A 74 7.50 6.38 11.55
N LEU A 75 6.16 6.41 11.56
CA LEU A 75 5.34 5.34 10.96
C LEU A 75 5.69 5.10 9.49
N ILE A 76 5.68 6.13 8.65
CA ILE A 76 5.90 5.95 7.21
C ILE A 76 7.36 5.60 6.90
N THR A 77 8.30 6.10 7.68
CA THR A 77 9.72 5.72 7.55
C THR A 77 9.88 4.23 7.80
N LEU A 78 9.31 3.73 8.91
CA LEU A 78 9.41 2.33 9.30
C LEU A 78 8.61 1.41 8.39
N MET A 79 7.45 1.85 7.89
CA MET A 79 6.67 1.07 6.92
C MET A 79 7.33 1.00 5.54
N LYS A 80 8.11 2.01 5.14
CA LYS A 80 8.97 1.90 3.96
C LYS A 80 10.06 0.84 4.16
N THR A 81 10.66 0.77 5.34
CA THR A 81 11.59 -0.30 5.70
C THR A 81 10.92 -1.66 5.71
N PHE A 82 9.73 -1.78 6.32
CA PHE A 82 8.93 -3.00 6.29
C PHE A 82 8.71 -3.47 4.85
N LEU A 83 8.33 -2.55 3.96
CA LEU A 83 8.12 -2.85 2.55
C LEU A 83 9.38 -3.38 1.86
N MET A 84 10.55 -2.79 2.12
CA MET A 84 11.82 -3.31 1.61
C MET A 84 12.11 -4.71 2.16
N ARG A 85 11.81 -4.94 3.45
CA ARG A 85 11.97 -6.27 4.07
C ARG A 85 10.99 -7.30 3.51
N LEU A 86 9.76 -6.92 3.18
CA LEU A 86 8.79 -7.76 2.47
C LEU A 86 9.36 -8.20 1.11
N LYS A 87 9.88 -7.26 0.32
CA LYS A 87 10.50 -7.53 -0.99
C LYS A 87 11.73 -8.43 -0.89
N ASN A 88 12.51 -8.28 0.18
CA ASN A 88 13.69 -9.09 0.45
C ASN A 88 13.38 -10.45 1.13
N GLY A 89 12.11 -10.73 1.44
CA GLY A 89 11.70 -11.97 2.12
C GLY A 89 12.11 -12.05 3.60
N THR A 90 12.53 -10.94 4.22
CA THR A 90 12.93 -10.87 5.64
C THR A 90 11.82 -10.39 6.58
N ALA A 91 10.64 -10.15 6.03
CA ALA A 91 9.39 -9.88 6.74
C ALA A 91 8.20 -10.42 5.95
N ALA A 92 7.03 -10.54 6.59
CA ALA A 92 5.79 -10.98 5.95
C ALA A 92 4.59 -10.18 6.46
N LEU A 93 3.55 -10.01 5.62
CA LEU A 93 2.27 -9.42 6.06
C LEU A 93 1.60 -10.24 7.17
N SER A 94 1.89 -11.54 7.25
CA SER A 94 1.42 -12.43 8.30
C SER A 94 2.22 -12.34 9.61
N ASP A 95 3.24 -11.47 9.68
CA ASP A 95 3.97 -11.26 10.92
C ASP A 95 3.02 -10.71 12.00
N LYS A 96 2.90 -11.43 13.12
CA LYS A 96 2.02 -11.05 14.23
C LYS A 96 2.22 -9.59 14.71
N PRO A 97 3.46 -9.08 14.86
CA PRO A 97 3.66 -7.70 15.27
C PRO A 97 3.11 -6.67 14.28
N PHE A 98 3.06 -6.98 12.97
CA PHE A 98 2.43 -6.10 12.00
C PHE A 98 0.92 -6.02 12.23
N ALA A 99 0.27 -7.16 12.47
CA ALA A 99 -1.16 -7.21 12.76
C ALA A 99 -1.51 -6.47 14.06
N GLU A 100 -0.70 -6.63 15.10
CA GLU A 100 -0.86 -5.93 16.39
C GLU A 100 -0.70 -4.41 16.22
N LEU A 101 0.30 -3.96 15.47
CA LEU A 101 0.50 -2.56 15.15
C LEU A 101 -0.67 -1.99 14.32
N ALA A 102 -1.11 -2.74 13.30
CA ALA A 102 -2.18 -2.32 12.39
C ALA A 102 -3.53 -2.17 13.10
N ALA A 103 -3.82 -3.02 14.10
CA ALA A 103 -5.02 -2.92 14.92
C ALA A 103 -5.12 -1.61 15.71
N GLY A 104 -3.98 -0.96 15.99
CA GLY A 104 -3.91 0.33 16.71
C GLY A 104 -4.00 1.56 15.82
N PHE A 105 -4.01 1.43 14.49
CA PHE A 105 -3.98 2.59 13.60
C PHE A 105 -5.28 3.39 13.65
N ASN A 106 -5.14 4.71 13.73
CA ASN A 106 -6.25 5.61 13.43
C ASN A 106 -6.50 5.70 11.91
N GLU A 107 -7.57 6.39 11.51
CA GLU A 107 -7.96 6.51 10.10
C GLU A 107 -6.86 7.11 9.20
N ILE A 108 -6.14 8.11 9.69
CA ILE A 108 -5.07 8.79 8.94
C ILE A 108 -3.88 7.85 8.74
N GLU A 109 -3.47 7.15 9.79
CA GLU A 109 -2.37 6.18 9.76
C GLU A 109 -2.71 5.02 8.83
N ARG A 110 -3.91 4.45 9.00
CA ARG A 110 -4.44 3.42 8.12
C ARG A 110 -4.39 3.87 6.68
N GLN A 111 -4.84 5.09 6.37
CA GLN A 111 -4.80 5.61 5.01
C GLN A 111 -3.38 5.73 4.45
N LYS A 112 -2.45 6.31 5.22
CA LYS A 112 -1.07 6.47 4.76
C LYS A 112 -0.38 5.12 4.54
N VAL A 113 -0.57 4.16 5.44
CA VAL A 113 0.02 2.82 5.35
C VAL A 113 -0.59 2.04 4.19
N SER A 114 -1.92 2.09 4.01
CA SER A 114 -2.57 1.45 2.86
C SER A 114 -2.09 2.00 1.53
N LEU A 115 -2.01 3.33 1.37
CA LEU A 115 -1.53 3.94 0.13
C LEU A 115 -0.03 3.72 -0.12
N LEU A 116 0.74 3.37 0.92
CA LEU A 116 2.15 3.00 0.79
C LEU A 116 2.33 1.53 0.39
N ILE A 117 1.59 0.60 0.99
CA ILE A 117 1.81 -0.85 0.85
C ILE A 117 1.04 -1.43 -0.33
N LEU A 118 -0.21 -1.04 -0.53
CA LEU A 118 -1.07 -1.61 -1.57
C LEU A 118 -0.48 -1.58 -3.00
N PRO A 119 0.23 -0.52 -3.44
CA PRO A 119 0.85 -0.49 -4.78
C PRO A 119 1.92 -1.57 -5.00
N GLU A 120 2.36 -2.24 -3.93
CA GLU A 120 3.51 -3.15 -3.94
C GLU A 120 3.07 -4.61 -3.76
N LEU A 121 1.77 -4.85 -3.62
CA LEU A 121 1.21 -6.19 -3.48
C LEU A 121 0.88 -6.75 -4.86
N GLU A 122 1.53 -7.86 -5.20
CA GLU A 122 1.53 -8.40 -6.57
C GLU A 122 0.33 -9.31 -6.90
N SER A 123 -0.54 -9.60 -5.92
CA SER A 123 -1.72 -10.44 -6.16
C SER A 123 -2.96 -9.95 -5.41
N PRO A 124 -4.18 -10.20 -5.95
CA PRO A 124 -5.42 -9.87 -5.26
C PRO A 124 -5.53 -10.50 -3.87
N LYS A 125 -5.00 -11.71 -3.70
CA LYS A 125 -4.99 -12.42 -2.41
C LYS A 125 -4.21 -11.65 -1.34
N LEU A 126 -3.05 -11.09 -1.69
CA LEU A 126 -2.26 -10.28 -0.77
C LEU A 126 -2.97 -8.97 -0.43
N VAL A 127 -3.63 -8.34 -1.40
CA VAL A 127 -4.42 -7.13 -1.17
C VAL A 127 -5.62 -7.41 -0.25
N GLU A 128 -6.36 -8.50 -0.46
CA GLU A 128 -7.47 -8.91 0.41
C GLU A 128 -6.97 -9.24 1.84
N GLN A 129 -5.85 -9.95 1.97
CA GLN A 129 -5.21 -10.20 3.27
C GLN A 129 -4.85 -8.89 3.97
N PHE A 130 -4.25 -7.95 3.25
CA PHE A 130 -3.88 -6.66 3.78
C PHE A 130 -5.11 -5.85 4.23
N PHE A 131 -6.19 -5.79 3.44
CA PHE A 131 -7.43 -5.14 3.88
C PHE A 131 -8.01 -5.76 5.15
N SER A 132 -7.95 -7.08 5.29
CA SER A 132 -8.36 -7.76 6.52
C SER A 132 -7.52 -7.33 7.73
N LEU A 133 -6.20 -7.18 7.57
CA LEU A 133 -5.30 -6.73 8.65
C LEU A 133 -5.57 -5.28 9.06
N MET A 134 -5.95 -4.43 8.10
CA MET A 134 -6.25 -3.01 8.34
C MET A 134 -7.71 -2.79 8.81
N GLY A 135 -8.50 -3.86 8.97
CA GLY A 135 -9.92 -3.76 9.34
C GLY A 135 -10.77 -2.98 8.33
N ILE A 136 -10.48 -3.12 7.03
CA ILE A 136 -11.18 -2.43 5.95
C ILE A 136 -12.23 -3.36 5.33
N ALA A 137 -13.51 -2.98 5.41
CA ALA A 137 -14.62 -3.78 4.92
C ALA A 137 -14.74 -3.79 3.39
N LYS A 138 -15.28 -4.87 2.81
CA LYS A 138 -15.53 -4.97 1.36
C LYS A 138 -16.51 -3.89 0.87
N GLY A 139 -16.42 -3.54 -0.40
CA GLY A 139 -17.28 -2.53 -1.02
C GLY A 139 -16.73 -1.11 -0.80
N ARG A 140 -17.56 -0.20 -0.27
CA ARG A 140 -17.25 1.25 -0.23
C ARG A 140 -15.94 1.58 0.48
N GLU A 141 -15.62 0.93 1.61
CA GLU A 141 -14.38 1.24 2.34
C GLU A 141 -13.13 0.87 1.54
N GLN A 142 -13.10 -0.32 0.92
CA GLN A 142 -12.01 -0.71 0.03
C GLN A 142 -11.87 0.23 -1.17
N MET A 143 -12.98 0.67 -1.75
CA MET A 143 -12.98 1.56 -2.92
C MET A 143 -12.26 2.88 -2.67
N VAL A 144 -12.28 3.41 -1.44
CA VAL A 144 -11.52 4.63 -1.07
C VAL A 144 -10.03 4.51 -1.40
N TYR A 145 -9.49 3.29 -1.30
CA TYR A 145 -8.09 2.97 -1.58
C TYR A 145 -7.90 2.51 -3.03
N LEU A 146 -8.70 1.55 -3.47
CA LEU A 146 -8.55 0.89 -4.76
C LEU A 146 -8.68 1.87 -5.93
N VAL A 147 -9.56 2.88 -5.81
CA VAL A 147 -9.72 3.91 -6.85
C VAL A 147 -8.49 4.81 -6.99
N ARG A 148 -7.52 4.76 -6.07
CA ARG A 148 -6.31 5.62 -6.05
C ARG A 148 -5.04 4.90 -6.53
N ILE A 149 -5.11 3.60 -6.77
CA ILE A 149 -3.96 2.75 -7.05
C ILE A 149 -4.14 2.11 -8.42
N ASP A 150 -3.05 2.05 -9.17
CA ASP A 150 -3.06 1.67 -10.59
C ASP A 150 -2.24 0.41 -10.85
N THR A 151 -2.43 -0.60 -9.98
CA THR A 151 -1.84 -1.92 -10.14
C THR A 151 -2.93 -2.92 -10.50
N LEU A 152 -2.61 -3.92 -11.32
CA LEU A 152 -3.59 -4.92 -11.76
C LEU A 152 -4.33 -5.61 -10.59
N PRO A 153 -3.68 -5.98 -9.48
CA PRO A 153 -4.39 -6.53 -8.31
C PRO A 153 -5.43 -5.58 -7.74
N CYS A 154 -5.10 -4.28 -7.63
CA CYS A 154 -6.01 -3.28 -7.11
C CYS A 154 -7.15 -2.97 -8.10
N LEU A 155 -6.86 -2.88 -9.40
CA LEU A 155 -7.85 -2.66 -10.44
C LEU A 155 -8.85 -3.84 -10.53
N PHE A 156 -8.36 -5.07 -10.42
CA PHE A 156 -9.21 -6.27 -10.37
C PHE A 156 -10.15 -6.25 -9.16
N LEU A 157 -9.62 -5.92 -7.97
CA LEU A 157 -10.45 -5.82 -6.77
C LEU A 157 -11.39 -4.61 -6.81
N LEU A 158 -11.03 -3.54 -7.52
CA LEU A 158 -11.94 -2.40 -7.73
C LEU A 158 -13.17 -2.84 -8.52
N LEU A 159 -12.98 -3.58 -9.63
CA LEU A 159 -14.07 -4.15 -10.42
C LEU A 159 -15.02 -4.96 -9.53
N ARG A 160 -14.47 -5.87 -8.71
CA ARG A 160 -15.26 -6.71 -7.79
C ARG A 160 -15.93 -5.90 -6.69
N SER A 161 -15.28 -4.84 -6.19
CA SER A 161 -15.83 -3.98 -5.14
C SER A 161 -17.04 -3.18 -5.62
N LEU A 162 -17.09 -2.81 -6.90
CA LEU A 162 -18.22 -2.09 -7.49
C LEU A 162 -19.52 -2.92 -7.47
N ARG A 163 -19.44 -4.26 -7.44
CA ARG A 163 -20.64 -5.12 -7.29
C ARG A 163 -21.38 -4.90 -5.97
N TYR A 164 -20.69 -4.49 -4.91
CA TYR A 164 -21.34 -4.19 -3.62
C TYR A 164 -22.18 -2.90 -3.67
N ILE A 165 -21.97 -2.07 -4.70
CA ILE A 165 -22.67 -0.79 -4.87
C ILE A 165 -23.34 -0.70 -6.24
N GLU A 166 -23.64 -1.82 -6.90
CA GLU A 166 -24.18 -1.83 -8.26
C GLU A 166 -25.51 -1.08 -8.40
N HIS A 167 -26.25 -0.96 -7.29
CA HIS A 167 -27.48 -0.17 -7.20
C HIS A 167 -27.24 1.35 -7.19
N ASP A 168 -26.04 1.80 -6.79
CA ASP A 168 -25.64 3.21 -6.75
C ASP A 168 -24.93 3.61 -8.04
N ARG A 169 -25.74 3.81 -9.09
CA ARG A 169 -25.25 4.16 -10.43
C ARG A 169 -24.38 5.43 -10.43
N GLU A 170 -24.71 6.41 -9.59
CA GLU A 170 -23.96 7.67 -9.53
C GLU A 170 -22.53 7.47 -9.01
N GLU A 171 -22.37 6.68 -7.95
CA GLU A 171 -21.04 6.39 -7.41
C GLU A 171 -20.22 5.53 -8.37
N VAL A 172 -20.84 4.55 -9.06
CA VAL A 172 -20.16 3.78 -10.12
C VAL A 172 -19.68 4.71 -11.24
N LEU A 173 -20.53 5.61 -11.76
CA LEU A 173 -20.15 6.60 -12.78
C LEU A 173 -19.00 7.50 -12.31
N LYS A 174 -19.05 7.95 -11.05
CA LYS A 174 -18.01 8.80 -10.46
C LYS A 174 -16.66 8.07 -10.40
N VAL A 175 -16.65 6.79 -10.03
CA VAL A 175 -15.43 5.96 -10.04
C VAL A 175 -14.91 5.78 -11.46
N THR A 176 -15.79 5.45 -12.42
CA THR A 176 -15.39 5.28 -13.82
C THR A 176 -14.79 6.55 -14.41
N ARG A 177 -15.37 7.72 -14.11
CA ARG A 177 -14.81 9.02 -14.52
C ARG A 177 -13.45 9.30 -13.86
N GLN A 178 -13.24 8.88 -12.61
CA GLN A 178 -11.93 9.01 -11.96
C GLN A 178 -10.87 8.14 -12.65
N LEU A 179 -11.21 6.92 -13.04
CA LEU A 179 -10.32 6.04 -13.81
C LEU A 179 -9.95 6.66 -15.17
N MET A 180 -10.94 7.19 -15.90
CA MET A 180 -10.69 7.88 -17.18
C MET A 180 -9.79 9.11 -17.02
N LYS A 181 -9.96 9.88 -15.93
CA LYS A 181 -9.12 11.06 -15.65
C LYS A 181 -7.67 10.72 -15.29
N ARG A 182 -7.39 9.50 -14.81
CA ARG A 182 -6.02 9.07 -14.49
C ARG A 182 -5.14 8.95 -15.74
N GLY A 183 -5.73 8.54 -16.85
CA GLY A 183 -5.06 8.52 -18.15
C GLY A 183 -4.06 7.37 -18.39
N SER A 184 -3.97 6.38 -17.49
CA SER A 184 -3.21 5.15 -17.77
C SER A 184 -4.03 4.19 -18.62
N GLY A 185 -3.36 3.40 -19.47
CA GLY A 185 -4.02 2.40 -20.32
C GLY A 185 -4.82 1.40 -19.49
N ALA A 186 -4.24 0.88 -18.39
CA ALA A 186 -4.91 -0.06 -17.52
C ALA A 186 -6.18 0.51 -16.86
N SER A 187 -6.13 1.75 -16.35
CA SER A 187 -7.32 2.41 -15.80
C SER A 187 -8.38 2.69 -16.86
N PHE A 188 -7.99 3.05 -18.09
CA PHE A 188 -8.93 3.27 -19.18
C PHE A 188 -9.58 1.96 -19.65
N ASN A 189 -8.82 0.87 -19.73
CA ASN A 189 -9.32 -0.47 -20.02
C ASN A 189 -10.30 -0.94 -18.95
N LEU A 190 -9.98 -0.74 -17.68
CA LEU A 190 -10.91 -0.99 -16.58
C LEU A 190 -12.19 -0.14 -16.71
N ALA A 191 -12.08 1.14 -17.04
CA ALA A 191 -13.25 1.99 -17.25
C ALA A 191 -14.15 1.47 -18.38
N SER A 192 -13.56 0.94 -19.45
CA SER A 192 -14.28 0.26 -20.53
C SER A 192 -15.01 -1.00 -20.04
N ILE A 193 -14.34 -1.83 -19.26
CA ILE A 193 -14.94 -3.04 -18.65
C ILE A 193 -16.12 -2.65 -17.77
N ILE A 194 -15.95 -1.64 -16.90
CA ILE A 194 -17.02 -1.16 -16.01
C ILE A 194 -18.20 -0.59 -16.81
N LYS A 195 -17.93 0.16 -17.89
CA LYS A 195 -18.99 0.69 -18.76
C LYS A 195 -19.91 -0.43 -19.26
N VAL A 196 -19.33 -1.52 -19.76
CA VAL A 196 -20.08 -2.68 -20.25
C VAL A 196 -20.74 -3.44 -19.08
N ALA A 197 -20.00 -3.70 -18.01
CA ALA A 197 -20.44 -4.51 -16.87
C ALA A 197 -21.63 -3.91 -16.09
N PHE A 198 -21.77 -2.58 -16.10
CA PHE A 198 -22.81 -1.83 -15.38
C PHE A 198 -23.77 -1.07 -16.32
N GLY A 199 -23.67 -1.28 -17.64
CA GLY A 199 -24.55 -0.66 -18.65
C GLY A 199 -24.54 0.87 -18.58
N LEU A 200 -23.36 1.49 -18.60
CA LEU A 200 -23.17 2.94 -18.44
C LEU A 200 -23.16 3.66 -19.80
N ASP A 201 -24.28 3.63 -20.52
CA ASP A 201 -24.40 4.16 -21.88
C ASP A 201 -24.11 5.67 -21.97
N GLU A 202 -24.37 6.43 -20.90
CA GLU A 202 -24.08 7.86 -20.82
C GLU A 202 -22.60 8.25 -20.75
N LEU A 203 -21.69 7.28 -20.58
CA LEU A 203 -20.25 7.56 -20.58
C LEU A 203 -19.73 7.88 -21.99
N GLN A 204 -19.42 9.15 -22.22
CA GLN A 204 -18.74 9.63 -23.41
C GLN A 204 -17.25 9.27 -23.39
N GLY A 205 -16.74 8.74 -24.50
CA GLY A 205 -15.35 8.35 -24.68
C GLY A 205 -15.20 7.30 -25.80
N THR A 206 -14.04 7.27 -26.45
CA THR A 206 -13.69 6.22 -27.41
C THR A 206 -13.13 5.03 -26.65
N PHE A 207 -13.93 3.99 -26.50
CA PHE A 207 -13.54 2.75 -25.81
C PHE A 207 -13.16 1.69 -26.84
N SER A 208 -11.92 1.20 -26.77
CA SER A 208 -11.41 0.22 -27.74
C SER A 208 -11.91 -1.21 -27.46
N LEU A 209 -12.23 -1.52 -26.20
CA LEU A 209 -12.66 -2.86 -25.78
C LEU A 209 -14.13 -3.09 -26.10
N HIS A 210 -14.38 -4.07 -26.98
CA HIS A 210 -15.71 -4.55 -27.32
C HIS A 210 -15.95 -5.89 -26.62
N LEU A 211 -16.49 -5.85 -25.40
CA LEU A 211 -16.69 -7.04 -24.55
C LEU A 211 -18.13 -7.53 -24.61
N GLN A 212 -18.30 -8.85 -24.73
CA GLN A 212 -19.56 -9.55 -24.60
C GLN A 212 -19.88 -9.86 -23.13
N PRO A 213 -21.16 -10.02 -22.74
CA PRO A 213 -21.56 -10.24 -21.35
C PRO A 213 -20.86 -11.42 -20.66
N TYR A 214 -20.66 -12.55 -21.35
CA TYR A 214 -19.97 -13.72 -20.79
C TYR A 214 -18.48 -13.46 -20.51
N GLN A 215 -17.87 -12.52 -21.24
CA GLN A 215 -16.48 -12.13 -21.02
C GLN A 215 -16.39 -11.38 -19.68
N ILE A 216 -17.33 -10.48 -19.38
CA ILE A 216 -17.38 -9.75 -18.11
C ILE A 216 -17.42 -10.70 -16.90
N ALA A 217 -18.31 -11.69 -16.90
CA ALA A 217 -18.40 -12.65 -15.80
C ALA A 217 -17.08 -13.42 -15.59
N ARG A 218 -16.38 -13.76 -16.68
CA ARG A 218 -15.05 -14.38 -16.62
C ARG A 218 -14.00 -13.43 -16.03
N LEU A 219 -14.01 -12.15 -16.42
CA LEU A 219 -13.06 -11.14 -15.91
C LEU A 219 -13.23 -10.86 -14.42
N GLU A 220 -14.43 -11.01 -13.87
CA GLU A 220 -14.67 -10.81 -12.43
C GLU A 220 -14.24 -12.02 -11.57
N GLN A 221 -14.20 -13.21 -12.17
CA GLN A 221 -13.90 -14.46 -11.49
C GLN A 221 -12.44 -14.89 -11.63
N SER A 222 -11.76 -14.50 -12.71
CA SER A 222 -10.38 -14.89 -13.01
C SER A 222 -9.47 -13.68 -13.10
N TYR A 223 -8.54 -13.57 -12.16
CA TYR A 223 -7.51 -12.54 -12.19
C TYR A 223 -6.63 -12.63 -13.43
N GLU A 224 -6.31 -13.85 -13.88
CA GLU A 224 -5.53 -14.08 -15.10
C GLU A 224 -6.26 -13.57 -16.36
N ALA A 225 -7.55 -13.89 -16.50
CA ALA A 225 -8.35 -13.38 -17.61
C ALA A 225 -8.47 -11.85 -17.59
N PHE A 226 -8.58 -11.28 -16.39
CA PHE A 226 -8.57 -9.83 -16.18
C PHE A 226 -7.26 -9.20 -16.66
N CYS A 227 -6.11 -9.71 -16.23
CA CYS A 227 -4.80 -9.18 -16.64
C CYS A 227 -4.66 -9.18 -18.16
N GLY A 228 -4.94 -10.31 -18.82
CA GLY A 228 -4.87 -10.38 -20.29
C GLY A 228 -5.75 -9.33 -20.97
N SER A 229 -6.95 -9.07 -20.46
CA SER A 229 -7.84 -8.06 -21.06
C SER A 229 -7.43 -6.61 -20.80
N VAL A 230 -6.70 -6.35 -19.71
CA VAL A 230 -6.27 -5.01 -19.31
C VAL A 230 -4.89 -4.66 -19.87
N GLU A 231 -4.02 -5.66 -20.07
CA GLU A 231 -2.68 -5.51 -20.63
C GLU A 231 -2.66 -5.60 -22.17
N ASP A 232 -3.43 -6.52 -22.77
CA ASP A 232 -3.39 -6.80 -24.23
C ASP A 232 -4.21 -5.82 -25.08
N ALA A 233 -4.85 -4.81 -24.48
CA ALA A 233 -5.64 -3.81 -25.23
C ALA A 233 -4.79 -2.66 -25.81
N LEU A 234 -3.49 -2.87 -26.00
CA LEU A 234 -2.53 -1.97 -26.64
C LEU A 234 -2.32 -2.32 -28.11
#